data_AF-A0A4P9A2I3-F1
#
_entry.id   AF-A0A4P9A2I3-F1
#
_cell.length_a   1.000
_cell.length_b   1.000
_cell.length_c   1.000
_cell.angle_alpha   90.00
_cell.angle_beta   90.00
_cell.angle_gamma   90.00
#
_symmetry.space_group_name_H-M   'P 1'
#
loop_
_entity.id
_entity.type
_entity.pdbx_description
1 polymer ?
#
loop_
_entity_poly.entity_id
_entity_poly.type
_entity_poly.pdbx_seq_one_letter_code
_entity_poly.pdbx_strand_id
1 'polypeptide(L)'
;MFEITDEFLAQAGFGMLPPEAKEQMRQNVTNSVQAKITDQLLAAVGEQKLEEFEALLDSEDVPMLLNWCQGNGINLTEIVQNSMNQTMVELQTLHNDALNMVRE
;
A
#
# COMPACT_ATOMS: atom_id res chain seq x y z
N MET A 1 -2.34 8.81 6.63
CA MET A 1 -2.91 7.69 5.85
C MET A 1 -2.66 7.96 4.38
N PHE A 2 -2.27 6.94 3.60
CA PHE A 2 -2.05 7.06 2.16
C PHE A 2 -3.38 6.89 1.41
N GLU A 3 -3.61 7.67 0.36
CA GLU A 3 -4.85 7.60 -0.43
C GLU A 3 -4.57 7.09 -1.85
N ILE A 4 -5.29 6.05 -2.26
CA ILE A 4 -5.27 5.56 -3.63
C ILE A 4 -6.10 6.49 -4.51
N THR A 5 -5.41 7.17 -5.43
CA THR A 5 -6.03 8.11 -6.37
C THR A 5 -6.62 7.38 -7.60
N ASP A 6 -7.52 8.06 -8.30
CA ASP A 6 -8.02 7.59 -9.61
C ASP A 6 -6.88 7.37 -10.61
N GLU A 7 -5.84 8.19 -10.55
CA GLU A 7 -4.66 8.07 -11.41
C GLU A 7 -3.91 6.76 -11.17
N PHE A 8 -3.80 6.31 -9.91
CA PHE A 8 -3.20 5.02 -9.59
C PHE A 8 -4.01 3.87 -10.22
N LEU A 9 -5.34 3.89 -10.05
CA LEU A 9 -6.22 2.89 -10.66
C LEU A 9 -6.17 2.93 -12.17
N ALA A 10 -6.14 4.12 -12.78
CA ALA A 10 -6.05 4.31 -14.22
C ALA A 10 -4.76 3.70 -14.79
N GLN A 11 -3.62 3.95 -14.15
CA GLN A 11 -2.36 3.37 -14.57
C GLN A 11 -2.29 1.85 -14.37
N ALA A 12 -3.04 1.32 -13.40
CA ALA A 12 -3.20 -0.12 -13.20
C ALA A 12 -4.14 -0.80 -14.22
N GLY A 13 -4.80 -0.03 -15.10
CA GLY A 13 -5.77 -0.54 -16.09
C GLY A 13 -7.23 -0.45 -15.63
N PHE A 14 -7.48 -0.03 -14.39
CA PHE A 14 -8.81 0.04 -13.77
C PHE A 14 -9.48 1.43 -13.89
N GLY A 15 -8.95 2.32 -14.74
CA GLY A 15 -9.47 3.69 -14.90
C GLY A 15 -10.89 3.77 -15.45
N MET A 16 -11.32 2.75 -16.20
CA MET A 16 -12.67 2.65 -16.78
C MET A 16 -13.68 1.94 -15.87
N LEU A 17 -13.29 1.53 -14.66
CA LEU A 17 -14.24 0.91 -13.73
C LEU A 17 -15.41 1.86 -13.39
N PRO A 18 -16.63 1.32 -13.18
CA PRO A 18 -17.74 2.12 -12.66
C PRO A 18 -17.41 2.66 -11.27
N PRO A 19 -18.02 3.79 -10.84
CA PRO A 19 -17.68 4.47 -9.60
C PRO A 19 -17.78 3.56 -8.36
N GLU A 20 -18.79 2.69 -8.30
CA GLU A 20 -18.96 1.71 -7.21
C GLU A 20 -17.80 0.71 -7.16
N ALA A 21 -17.35 0.20 -8.31
CA ALA A 21 -16.21 -0.72 -8.38
C ALA A 21 -14.89 -0.01 -8.13
N LYS A 22 -14.76 1.27 -8.52
CA LYS A 22 -13.59 2.09 -8.20
C LYS A 22 -13.43 2.26 -6.70
N GLU A 23 -14.50 2.59 -5.99
CA GLU A 23 -14.45 2.75 -4.53
C GLU A 23 -13.99 1.46 -3.85
N GLN A 24 -14.57 0.32 -4.21
CA GLN A 24 -14.13 -0.98 -3.72
C GLN A 24 -12.67 -1.28 -4.08
N MET A 25 -12.26 -0.98 -5.31
CA MET A 25 -10.88 -1.17 -5.73
C MET A 25 -9.92 -0.30 -4.93
N ARG A 26 -10.25 0.98 -4.68
CA ARG A 26 -9.43 1.85 -3.83
C ARG A 26 -9.25 1.26 -2.44
N GLN A 27 -10.34 0.81 -1.80
CA GLN A 27 -10.27 0.18 -0.49
C GLN A 27 -9.40 -1.08 -0.49
N ASN A 28 -9.60 -1.97 -1.47
CA ASN A 28 -8.82 -3.20 -1.60
C ASN A 28 -7.33 -2.91 -1.78
N VAL A 29 -7.01 -1.92 -2.61
CA VAL A 29 -5.63 -1.52 -2.89
C VAL A 29 -5.00 -0.84 -1.68
N THR A 30 -5.72 0.05 -1.00
CA THR A 30 -5.25 0.67 0.26
C THR A 30 -4.95 -0.41 1.31
N ASN A 31 -5.85 -1.38 1.49
CA ASN A 31 -5.64 -2.50 2.40
C ASN A 31 -4.43 -3.35 2.01
N SER A 32 -4.23 -3.61 0.71
CA SER A 32 -3.09 -4.37 0.19
C SER A 32 -1.77 -3.65 0.43
N VAL A 33 -1.71 -2.35 0.10
CA VAL A 33 -0.52 -1.51 0.35
C VAL A 33 -0.22 -1.45 1.84
N GLN A 34 -1.24 -1.25 2.69
CA GLN A 34 -1.07 -1.20 4.14
C GLN A 34 -0.54 -2.53 4.69
N ALA A 35 -1.10 -3.67 4.27
CA ALA A 35 -0.62 -4.97 4.68
C ALA A 35 0.86 -5.21 4.28
N LYS A 36 1.26 -4.79 3.07
CA LYS A 36 2.66 -4.90 2.61
C LYS A 36 3.61 -3.96 3.37
N ILE A 37 3.15 -2.77 3.74
CA ILE A 37 3.92 -1.86 4.59
C ILE A 37 4.14 -2.51 5.96
N THR A 38 3.08 -3.03 6.57
CA THR A 38 3.14 -3.75 7.85
C THR A 38 4.09 -4.94 7.78
N ASP A 39 4.02 -5.76 6.74
CA ASP A 39 4.90 -6.92 6.54
C ASP A 39 6.38 -6.51 6.37
N GLN A 40 6.65 -5.47 5.58
CA GLN A 40 8.02 -4.96 5.41
C GLN A 40 8.58 -4.33 6.68
N LEU A 41 7.75 -3.58 7.43
CA LEU A 41 8.13 -3.06 8.74
C LEU A 41 8.41 -4.21 9.71
N LEU A 42 7.53 -5.21 9.74
CA LEU A 42 7.71 -6.41 10.55
C LEU A 42 9.04 -7.10 10.24
N ALA A 43 9.37 -7.28 8.96
CA ALA A 43 10.62 -7.88 8.52
C ALA A 43 11.85 -7.03 8.89
N ALA A 44 11.70 -5.69 8.91
CA ALA A 44 12.80 -4.78 9.17
C ALA A 44 13.09 -4.58 10.66
N VAL A 45 12.07 -4.51 11.52
CA VAL A 45 12.22 -4.17 12.95
C VAL A 45 11.70 -5.24 13.92
N GLY A 46 10.96 -6.24 13.44
CA GLY A 46 10.33 -7.28 14.26
C GLY A 46 9.01 -6.88 14.91
N GLU A 47 8.29 -7.87 15.47
CA GLU A 47 6.92 -7.72 16.04
C GLU A 47 6.86 -6.64 17.13
N GLN A 48 7.78 -6.69 18.09
CA GLN A 48 7.80 -5.75 19.22
C GLN A 48 7.89 -4.29 18.79
N LYS A 49 8.66 -4.01 17.73
CA LYS A 49 8.83 -2.66 17.20
C LYS A 49 7.68 -2.25 16.29
N LEU A 50 7.06 -3.20 15.60
CA LEU A 50 5.87 -2.94 14.82
C LEU A 50 4.72 -2.44 15.71
N GLU A 51 4.50 -3.08 16.87
CA GLU A 51 3.49 -2.63 17.83
C GLU A 51 3.74 -1.19 18.31
N GLU A 52 5.00 -0.83 18.57
CA GLU A 52 5.38 0.56 18.89
C GLU A 52 5.05 1.52 17.73
N PHE A 53 5.31 1.12 16.50
CA PHE A 53 5.01 1.91 15.31
C PHE A 53 3.50 2.10 15.11
N GLU A 54 2.68 1.06 15.32
CA GLU A 54 1.23 1.15 15.22
C GLU A 54 0.64 2.09 16.28
N ALA A 55 1.16 2.06 17.50
CA ALA A 55 0.77 3.01 18.54
C ALA A 55 1.15 4.47 18.20
N LEU A 56 2.27 4.68 17.51
CA LEU A 56 2.69 5.99 17.01
C LEU A 56 1.81 6.48 15.85
N LEU A 57 1.37 5.58 14.96
CA LEU A 57 0.42 5.90 13.90
C LEU A 57 -0.93 6.36 14.45
N ASP A 58 -1.43 5.69 15.50
CA ASP A 58 -2.70 6.04 16.15
C ASP A 58 -2.66 7.41 16.85
N SER A 59 -1.48 7.79 17.37
CA SER A 59 -1.27 9.08 18.05
C SER A 59 -1.28 10.29 17.10
N GLU A 60 -1.33 10.09 15.78
CA GLU A 60 -1.25 11.13 14.73
C GLU A 60 -0.01 12.05 14.80
N ASP A 61 0.97 11.73 15.66
CA ASP A 61 2.18 12.52 15.87
C ASP A 61 3.24 12.17 14.82
N VAL A 62 3.06 12.75 13.63
CA VAL A 62 3.95 12.58 12.48
C VAL A 62 5.43 12.86 12.82
N PRO A 63 5.78 13.94 13.57
CA PRO A 63 7.16 14.17 14.00
C PRO A 63 7.75 13.01 14.81
N MET A 64 7.00 12.48 15.77
CA MET A 64 7.44 11.37 16.61
C MET A 64 7.63 10.08 15.79
N LEU A 65 6.70 9.80 14.87
CA LEU A 65 6.76 8.67 13.95
C LEU A 65 8.01 8.74 13.05
N LEU A 66 8.29 9.90 12.47
CA LEU A 66 9.47 10.10 11.61
C LEU A 66 10.78 9.93 12.38
N ASN A 67 10.85 10.45 13.61
CA ASN A 67 12.01 10.29 14.48
C ASN A 67 12.22 8.82 14.89
N TRP A 68 11.14 8.10 15.19
CA TRP A 68 11.18 6.67 15.46
C TRP A 68 11.70 5.89 14.24
N CYS A 69 11.21 6.21 13.03
CA CYS A 69 11.70 5.58 11.81
C CYS A 69 13.20 5.80 11.62
N GLN A 70 13.67 7.04 11.77
CA GLN A 70 15.10 7.35 11.67
C GLN A 70 15.93 6.62 12.74
N GLY A 71 15.45 6.56 13.99
CA GLY A 71 16.13 5.88 15.09
C GLY A 71 16.25 4.36 14.90
N ASN A 72 15.31 3.75 14.17
CA ASN A 72 15.31 2.32 13.87
C ASN A 72 15.89 2.00 12.47
N GLY A 73 16.42 3.00 11.74
CA GLY A 73 16.93 2.80 10.38
C GLY A 73 15.86 2.47 9.34
N ILE A 74 14.59 2.74 9.65
CA ILE A 74 13.46 2.53 8.75
C ILE A 74 13.37 3.68 7.75
N ASN A 75 13.45 3.34 6.47
CA ASN A 75 13.14 4.27 5.39
C ASN A 75 11.67 4.14 4.98
N LEU A 76 10.78 4.81 5.72
CA LEU A 76 9.33 4.74 5.49
C LEU A 76 8.96 5.08 4.03
N THR A 77 9.64 6.07 3.45
CA THR A 77 9.44 6.49 2.05
C THR A 77 9.76 5.36 1.07
N GLU A 78 10.79 4.56 1.32
CA GLU A 78 11.14 3.40 0.50
C GLU A 78 10.14 2.26 0.67
N ILE A 79 9.75 1.95 1.91
CA ILE A 79 8.77 0.90 2.21
C ILE A 79 7.42 1.18 1.56
N VAL A 80 6.93 2.41 1.68
CA VAL A 80 5.67 2.85 1.06
C VAL A 80 5.77 2.75 -0.46
N GLN A 81 6.84 3.28 -1.06
CA GLN A 81 7.04 3.19 -2.51
C GLN A 81 7.13 1.74 -3.01
N ASN A 82 7.87 0.88 -2.31
CA ASN A 82 8.00 -0.53 -2.67
C ASN A 82 6.63 -1.22 -2.60
N SER A 83 5.88 -0.99 -1.53
CA SER A 83 4.53 -1.54 -1.34
C SER A 83 3.57 -1.09 -2.45
N MET A 84 3.60 0.20 -2.81
CA MET A 84 2.79 0.74 -3.90
C MET A 84 3.16 0.13 -5.24
N ASN A 85 4.45 0.06 -5.56
CA ASN A 85 4.95 -0.51 -6.81
C ASN A 85 4.56 -1.99 -6.94
N GLN A 86 4.75 -2.79 -5.88
CA GLN A 86 4.34 -4.20 -5.87
C GLN A 86 2.84 -4.35 -6.13
N THR A 87 2.02 -3.59 -5.38
CA THR A 87 0.57 -3.64 -5.55
C THR A 87 0.15 -3.22 -6.97
N MET A 88 0.82 -2.22 -7.55
CA MET A 88 0.55 -1.78 -8.91
C MET A 88 0.87 -2.86 -9.95
N VAL A 89 2.00 -3.55 -9.82
CA VAL A 89 2.38 -4.66 -10.69
C VAL A 89 1.39 -5.82 -10.56
N GLU A 90 0.95 -6.14 -9.34
CA GLU A 90 -0.07 -7.18 -9.10
C GLU A 90 -1.41 -6.83 -9.75
N LEU A 91 -1.85 -5.58 -9.62
CA LEU A 91 -3.08 -5.10 -10.25
C LEU A 91 -3.00 -5.16 -11.78
N GLN A 92 -1.89 -4.70 -12.37
CA GLN A 92 -1.67 -4.80 -13.81
C GLN A 92 -1.66 -6.26 -14.27
N THR A 93 -1.06 -7.15 -13.48
CA THR A 93 -1.04 -8.60 -13.78
C THR A 93 -2.45 -9.17 -13.76
N LEU A 94 -3.23 -8.90 -12.71
CA LEU A 94 -4.64 -9.28 -12.57
C LEU A 94 -5.49 -8.80 -13.74
N HIS A 95 -5.30 -7.55 -14.16
CA HIS A 95 -6.01 -6.98 -15.28
C HIS A 95 -5.65 -7.68 -16.61
N ASN A 96 -4.37 -7.93 -16.86
CA ASN A 96 -3.92 -8.63 -18.07
C ASN A 96 -4.39 -10.10 -18.10
N ASP A 97 -4.34 -10.78 -16.96
CA ASP A 97 -4.81 -12.16 -16.81
C ASP A 97 -6.32 -12.26 -17.10
N ALA A 98 -7.11 -11.36 -16.52
CA ALA A 98 -8.54 -11.26 -16.80
C ALA A 98 -8.85 -11.00 -18.28
N LEU A 99 -8.08 -10.13 -18.94
CA LEU A 99 -8.22 -9.90 -20.38
C LEU A 99 -7.87 -11.13 -21.22
N ASN A 100 -6.86 -11.90 -20.81
CA ASN A 100 -6.45 -13.09 -21.54
C ASN A 100 -7.51 -14.19 -21.43
N MET A 101 -8.08 -14.40 -20.24
CA MET A 101 -9.15 -15.38 -20.00
C MET A 101 -10.45 -15.10 -20.80
N VAL A 102 -10.73 -13.84 -21.14
CA VAL A 102 -11.93 -13.47 -21.93
C VAL A 102 -11.70 -13.63 -23.44
N ARG A 103 -10.43 -13.71 -23.87
CA ARG A 103 -10.05 -13.78 -25.29
C ARG A 103 -9.86 -15.21 -25.80
N GLU A 104 -9.77 -16.19 -24.89
CA GLU A 104 -9.76 -17.64 -25.17
C GLU A 104 -11.18 -18.23 -25.23
#